data_AF-A0A6H0D1K2-F1
#
_entry.id   AF-A0A6H0D1K2-F1
#
_cell.length_a   1.000
_cell.length_b   1.000
_cell.length_c   1.000
_cell.angle_alpha   90.00
_cell.angle_beta   90.00
_cell.angle_gamma   90.00
#
_symmetry.space_group_name_H-M   'P 1'
#
loop_
_entity.id
_entity.type
_entity.pdbx_description
1 polymer ?
#
loop_
_entity_poly.entity_id
_entity_poly.type
_entity_poly.pdbx_seq_one_letter_code
_entity_poly.pdbx_strand_id
1 'polypeptide(L)'
;MVTSFLLLAGLGVLVVATAGVSWIMLNAMAPDVLPAFSTFLAVAVGVVTVEVVLGTGLVTLGAFLYNLSAQYSGGVEIAVTEALTGPPPAHVRTVLLMARARRRLRTRIPARTQSDRRTD
;
A
#
# COMPACT_ATOMS: atom_id res chain seq x y z
N MET A 1 3.28 -2.75 5.18
CA MET A 1 3.90 -2.70 3.84
C MET A 1 4.84 -3.87 3.61
N VAL A 2 5.82 -4.12 4.48
CA VAL A 2 6.77 -5.25 4.33
C VAL A 2 6.07 -6.61 4.21
N THR A 3 5.03 -6.86 5.02
CA THR A 3 4.28 -8.14 4.99
C THR A 3 3.54 -8.38 3.67
N SER A 4 2.84 -7.38 3.15
CA SER A 4 2.13 -7.48 1.86
C SER A 4 3.09 -7.67 0.69
N PHE A 5 4.24 -7.01 0.72
CA PHE A 5 5.27 -7.17 -0.28
C PHE A 5 5.86 -8.59 -0.27
N LEU A 6 6.15 -9.14 0.91
CA LEU A 6 6.65 -10.51 1.06
C LEU A 6 5.64 -11.56 0.60
N LEU A 7 4.34 -11.34 0.87
CA LEU A 7 3.28 -12.23 0.38
C LEU A 7 3.17 -12.21 -1.14
N LEU A 8 3.17 -11.03 -1.78
CA LEU A 8 3.11 -10.91 -3.24
C LEU A 8 4.38 -11.44 -3.90
N ALA A 9 5.56 -11.19 -3.33
CA ALA A 9 6.80 -11.76 -3.83
C ALA A 9 6.80 -13.28 -3.72
N GLY A 10 6.31 -13.83 -2.60
CA GLY A 10 6.16 -15.27 -2.41
C GLY A 10 5.15 -15.90 -3.39
N LEU A 11 4.04 -15.23 -3.65
CA LEU A 11 3.04 -15.68 -4.63
C LEU A 11 3.62 -15.65 -6.06
N GLY A 12 4.35 -14.60 -6.42
CA GLY A 12 5.07 -14.53 -7.69
C GLY A 12 6.08 -15.67 -7.88
N VAL A 13 6.83 -16.04 -6.84
CA VAL A 13 7.74 -17.21 -6.89
C VAL A 13 6.97 -18.51 -7.14
N LEU A 14 5.80 -18.68 -6.49
CA LEU A 14 4.95 -19.85 -6.69
C LEU A 14 4.39 -19.92 -8.12
N VAL A 15 3.99 -18.77 -8.68
CA VAL A 15 3.52 -18.65 -10.07
C VAL A 15 4.63 -19.02 -11.04
N VAL A 16 5.86 -18.54 -10.83
CA VAL A 16 7.01 -18.88 -11.69
C VAL A 16 7.34 -20.38 -11.59
N ALA A 17 7.34 -20.95 -10.38
CA ALA A 17 7.61 -22.37 -10.18
C ALA A 17 6.56 -23.26 -10.85
N THR A 18 5.28 -22.96 -10.66
CA THR A 18 4.17 -23.72 -11.29
C THR A 18 4.21 -23.60 -12.80
N ALA A 19 4.36 -22.38 -13.33
CA ALA A 19 4.49 -22.17 -14.78
C ALA A 19 5.72 -22.89 -15.36
N GLY A 20 6.84 -22.91 -14.64
CA GLY A 20 8.06 -23.61 -15.05
C GLY A 20 7.88 -25.11 -15.10
N VAL A 21 7.19 -25.70 -14.12
CA VAL A 21 6.83 -27.13 -14.14
C VAL A 21 5.90 -27.44 -15.31
N SER A 22 4.88 -26.62 -15.54
CA SER A 22 3.97 -26.79 -16.68
C SER A 22 4.71 -26.70 -18.01
N TRP A 23 5.65 -25.76 -18.13
CA TRP A 23 6.51 -25.61 -19.28
C TRP A 23 7.33 -26.88 -19.56
N ILE A 24 8.01 -27.40 -18.53
CA ILE A 24 8.83 -28.62 -18.65
C ILE A 24 7.97 -29.80 -19.09
N MET A 25 6.79 -29.96 -18.48
CA MET A 25 5.88 -31.07 -18.80
C MET A 25 5.37 -30.98 -20.24
N LEU A 26 4.99 -29.79 -20.69
CA LEU A 26 4.55 -29.56 -22.07
C LEU A 26 5.67 -29.79 -23.08
N ASN A 27 6.90 -29.36 -22.76
CA ASN A 27 8.06 -29.59 -23.62
C ASN A 27 8.40 -31.08 -23.75
N ALA A 28 8.17 -31.86 -22.69
CA ALA A 28 8.35 -33.30 -22.70
C ALA A 28 7.27 -34.04 -23.51
N MET A 29 6.03 -33.54 -23.52
CA MET A 29 4.90 -34.16 -24.23
C MET A 29 4.86 -33.81 -25.72
N ALA A 30 5.24 -32.58 -26.07
CA ALA A 30 5.27 -32.09 -27.45
C ALA A 30 6.53 -31.22 -27.65
N PRO A 31 7.68 -31.85 -27.96
CA PRO A 31 8.90 -31.09 -28.23
C PRO A 31 8.69 -30.16 -29.43
N ASP A 32 9.34 -29.00 -29.40
CA ASP A 32 9.36 -27.97 -30.47
C ASP A 32 8.06 -27.19 -30.73
N VAL A 33 7.01 -27.38 -29.93
CA VAL A 33 5.77 -26.58 -30.04
C VAL A 33 5.81 -25.34 -29.15
N LEU A 34 6.63 -25.34 -28.11
CA LEU A 34 6.70 -24.25 -27.13
C LEU A 34 7.64 -23.12 -27.59
N PRO A 35 7.41 -21.88 -27.12
CA PRO A 35 8.34 -20.77 -27.33
C PRO A 35 9.75 -21.09 -26.79
N ALA A 36 10.74 -20.24 -27.05
CA ALA A 36 12.04 -20.37 -26.39
C ALA A 36 11.92 -20.11 -24.87
N PHE A 37 12.79 -20.75 -24.08
CA PHE A 37 12.85 -20.57 -22.62
C PHE A 37 13.05 -19.09 -22.20
N SER A 38 13.78 -18.31 -22.99
CA SER A 38 13.97 -16.87 -22.76
C SER A 38 12.65 -16.09 -22.86
N THR A 39 11.78 -16.44 -23.81
CA THR A 39 10.47 -15.81 -23.97
C THR A 39 9.56 -16.16 -22.80
N PHE A 40 9.59 -17.42 -22.38
CA PHE A 40 8.89 -17.86 -21.18
C PHE A 40 9.31 -17.05 -19.94
N LEU A 41 10.62 -16.93 -19.70
CA LEU A 41 11.13 -16.15 -18.57
C LEU A 41 10.76 -14.66 -18.67
N ALA A 42 10.85 -14.06 -19.86
CA ALA A 42 10.46 -12.66 -20.06
C ALA A 42 8.99 -12.42 -19.71
N VAL A 43 8.10 -13.31 -20.15
CA VAL A 43 6.67 -13.24 -19.81
C VAL A 43 6.44 -13.46 -18.32
N ALA A 44 7.08 -14.47 -17.72
CA ALA A 44 6.95 -14.77 -16.29
C ALA A 44 7.38 -13.59 -15.40
N VAL A 45 8.52 -12.97 -15.72
CA VAL A 45 8.98 -11.75 -15.04
C VAL A 45 7.98 -10.62 -15.21
N GLY A 46 7.45 -10.42 -16.43
CA GLY A 46 6.40 -9.44 -16.70
C GLY A 46 5.17 -9.64 -15.81
N VAL A 47 4.64 -10.87 -15.73
CA VAL A 47 3.48 -11.20 -14.89
C VAL A 47 3.75 -10.89 -13.42
N VAL A 48 4.89 -11.35 -12.88
CA VAL A 48 5.25 -11.10 -11.48
C VAL A 48 5.39 -9.60 -11.18
N THR A 49 6.00 -8.84 -12.08
CA THR A 49 6.14 -7.39 -11.90
C THR A 49 4.78 -6.69 -11.85
N VAL A 50 3.86 -7.05 -12.75
CA VAL A 50 2.50 -6.51 -12.78
C VAL A 50 1.75 -6.90 -11.52
N GLU A 51 1.84 -8.16 -11.10
CA GLU A 51 1.19 -8.67 -9.88
C GLU A 51 1.64 -7.91 -8.63
N VAL A 52 2.95 -7.74 -8.45
CA VAL A 52 3.51 -7.04 -7.28
C VAL A 52 3.08 -5.57 -7.29
N VAL A 53 3.14 -4.90 -8.45
CA VAL A 53 2.75 -3.48 -8.58
C VAL A 53 1.25 -3.31 -8.31
N LEU A 54 0.38 -4.10 -8.96
CA LEU A 54 -1.06 -4.02 -8.74
C LEU A 54 -1.42 -4.38 -7.30
N GLY A 55 -0.89 -5.48 -6.77
CA GLY A 55 -1.18 -5.93 -5.42
C GLY A 55 -0.76 -4.89 -4.37
N THR A 56 0.42 -4.28 -4.54
CA THR A 56 0.87 -3.18 -3.66
C THR A 56 -0.03 -1.95 -3.79
N GLY A 57 -0.45 -1.60 -5.02
CA GLY A 57 -1.40 -0.53 -5.28
C GLY A 57 -2.75 -0.76 -4.61
N LEU A 58 -3.32 -1.95 -4.74
CA LEU A 58 -4.57 -2.38 -4.11
C LEU A 58 -4.50 -2.31 -2.59
N VAL A 59 -3.41 -2.79 -1.98
CA VAL A 59 -3.20 -2.70 -0.53
C VAL A 59 -3.13 -1.25 -0.08
N THR A 60 -2.41 -0.40 -0.83
CA THR A 60 -2.28 1.03 -0.51
C THR A 60 -3.61 1.75 -0.64
N LEU A 61 -4.38 1.45 -1.70
CA LEU A 61 -5.72 1.96 -1.90
C LEU A 61 -6.68 1.52 -0.80
N GLY A 62 -6.64 0.25 -0.39
CA GLY A 62 -7.43 -0.28 0.71
C GLY A 62 -7.14 0.45 2.02
N ALA A 63 -5.87 0.71 2.33
CA ALA A 63 -5.48 1.50 3.49
C ALA A 63 -5.97 2.96 3.40
N PHE A 64 -5.91 3.57 2.21
CA PHE A 64 -6.42 4.92 1.97
C PHE A 64 -7.95 4.99 2.18
N LEU A 65 -8.69 4.05 1.59
CA LEU A 65 -10.15 3.97 1.74
C LEU A 65 -10.54 3.71 3.19
N TYR A 66 -9.85 2.81 3.89
CA TYR A 66 -10.06 2.58 5.32
C TYR A 66 -9.92 3.86 6.14
N ASN A 67 -8.83 4.61 5.91
CA ASN A 67 -8.56 5.86 6.62
C ASN A 67 -9.57 6.97 6.27
N LEU A 68 -10.11 6.95 5.05
CA LEU A 68 -11.17 7.85 4.63
C LEU A 68 -12.49 7.49 5.31
N SER A 69 -12.90 6.22 5.28
CA SER A 69 -14.10 5.72 5.96
C SER A 69 -14.08 5.96 7.47
N ALA A 70 -12.93 5.76 8.14
CA ALA A 70 -12.79 6.01 9.57
C ALA A 70 -13.05 7.48 9.97
N GLN A 71 -12.69 8.44 9.09
CA GLN A 71 -13.00 9.85 9.31
C GLN A 71 -14.51 10.14 9.24
N TYR A 72 -15.24 9.40 8.41
CA TYR A 72 -16.69 9.50 8.34
C TYR A 72 -17.36 8.80 9.52
N SER A 73 -16.95 7.60 9.92
CA SER A 73 -17.55 6.93 11.08
C SER A 73 -17.35 7.71 12.39
N GLY A 74 -16.12 8.19 12.67
CA GLY A 74 -15.87 9.00 13.87
C GLY A 74 -16.40 10.44 13.77
N GLY A 75 -16.45 11.02 12.57
CA GLY A 75 -16.98 12.36 12.35
C GLY A 75 -18.51 12.43 12.33
N VAL A 76 -19.17 11.39 11.82
CA VAL A 76 -20.63 11.25 11.84
C VAL A 76 -21.12 11.04 13.26
N GLU A 77 -20.48 10.18 14.06
CA GLU A 77 -20.86 10.03 15.48
C GLU A 77 -20.80 11.37 16.23
N ILE A 78 -19.72 12.16 16.05
CA ILE A 78 -19.57 13.47 16.70
C ILE A 78 -20.62 14.47 16.17
N ALA A 79 -20.86 14.52 14.87
CA ALA A 79 -21.85 15.43 14.28
C ALA A 79 -23.29 15.09 14.69
N VAL A 80 -23.61 13.80 14.83
CA VAL A 80 -24.92 13.32 15.30
C VAL A 80 -25.09 13.62 16.79
N THR A 81 -24.10 13.31 17.64
CA THR A 81 -24.14 13.67 19.06
C THR A 81 -24.25 15.19 19.26
N GLU A 82 -23.54 16.00 18.48
CA GLU A 82 -23.62 17.47 18.54
C GLU A 82 -25.00 17.99 18.10
N ALA A 83 -25.57 17.45 17.02
CA ALA A 83 -26.92 17.80 16.57
C ALA A 83 -28.02 17.41 17.56
N LEU A 84 -27.83 16.31 18.30
CA LEU A 84 -28.74 15.87 19.37
C LEU A 84 -28.60 16.68 20.68
N THR A 85 -27.55 17.50 20.87
CA THR A 85 -27.22 18.11 22.18
C THR A 85 -27.17 19.67 22.25
N GLY A 86 -27.38 20.45 21.17
CA GLY A 86 -27.70 21.91 21.24
C GLY A 86 -26.56 22.96 21.02
N PRO A 87 -26.82 24.30 20.94
CA PRO A 87 -25.92 25.31 20.29
C PRO A 87 -25.17 26.31 21.24
N PRO A 88 -24.16 27.15 20.83
CA PRO A 88 -23.34 27.27 19.58
C PRO A 88 -21.78 27.41 19.84
N PRO A 89 -20.86 27.72 18.87
CA PRO A 89 -19.98 26.74 18.20
C PRO A 89 -18.52 27.23 18.10
N ALA A 90 -17.87 27.60 19.21
CA ALA A 90 -16.49 28.11 19.18
C ALA A 90 -15.44 26.99 19.26
N HIS A 91 -15.74 25.93 20.01
CA HIS A 91 -14.77 24.92 20.41
C HIS A 91 -14.52 23.87 19.32
N VAL A 92 -15.54 23.55 18.51
CA VAL A 92 -15.40 22.57 17.42
C VAL A 92 -14.57 23.15 16.27
N ARG A 93 -14.74 24.44 16.00
CA ARG A 93 -13.97 25.16 14.97
C ARG A 93 -12.49 25.26 15.34
N THR A 94 -12.16 25.48 16.61
CA THR A 94 -10.77 25.54 17.07
C THR A 94 -10.08 24.17 17.04
N VAL A 95 -10.78 23.09 17.39
CA VAL A 95 -10.22 21.72 17.30
C VAL A 95 -9.93 21.33 15.86
N LEU A 96 -10.84 21.63 14.93
CA LEU A 96 -10.69 21.32 13.50
C LEU A 96 -9.58 22.18 12.85
N LEU A 97 -9.46 23.45 13.26
CA LEU A 97 -8.36 24.32 12.85
C LEU A 97 -7.01 23.88 13.43
N MET A 98 -6.97 23.47 14.71
CA MET A 98 -5.76 22.91 15.32
C MET A 98 -5.34 21.60 14.67
N ALA A 99 -6.28 20.72 14.33
CA ALA A 99 -6.00 19.48 13.61
C ALA A 99 -5.41 19.75 12.21
N ARG A 100 -5.99 20.71 11.47
CA ARG A 100 -5.46 21.15 10.17
C ARG A 100 -4.10 21.83 10.30
N ALA A 101 -3.88 22.64 11.33
CA ALA A 101 -2.62 23.31 11.59
C ALA A 101 -1.50 22.31 11.93
N ARG A 102 -1.78 21.33 12.80
CA ARG A 102 -0.83 20.25 13.14
C ARG A 102 -0.44 19.42 11.91
N ARG A 103 -1.38 19.13 11.02
CA ARG A 103 -1.11 18.39 9.78
C ARG A 103 -0.18 19.15 8.83
N ARG A 104 -0.31 20.48 8.76
CA ARG A 104 0.60 21.36 7.97
C ARG A 104 1.97 21.54 8.62
N LEU A 105 2.04 21.52 9.96
CA LEU A 105 3.32 21.61 10.67
C LEU A 105 4.16 20.36 10.45
N ARG A 106 3.53 19.18 10.45
CA ARG A 106 4.22 17.89 10.29
C ARG A 106 4.86 17.70 8.92
N THR A 107 4.35 18.35 7.87
CA THR A 107 4.94 18.30 6.52
C THR A 107 6.04 19.34 6.30
N ARG A 108 6.29 20.24 7.26
CA ARG A 108 7.26 21.35 7.14
C ARG A 108 8.47 21.25 8.07
N ILE A 109 8.64 20.14 8.80
CA ILE A 109 9.86 19.91 9.59
C ILE A 109 10.76 18.95 8.81
N PRO A 110 11.65 19.44 7.92
CA PRO A 110 12.81 18.65 7.51
C PRO A 110 13.75 18.53 8.72
N ALA A 111 14.20 17.30 8.97
CA ALA A 111 15.09 16.94 10.06
C ALA A 111 16.36 17.80 10.03
N ARG A 112 16.51 18.68 11.02
CA ARG A 112 17.75 19.41 11.26
C ARG A 112 18.27 19.04 12.65
N THR A 113 18.84 17.84 12.74
CA THR A 113 19.68 17.45 13.88
C THR A 113 20.79 16.51 13.40
N GLN A 114 21.66 17.05 12.54
CA GLN A 114 23.02 16.56 12.37
C GLN A 114 23.94 17.70 12.85
N SER A 115 25.00 17.32 13.58
CA SER A 115 26.05 18.18 14.16
C SER A 115 25.71 18.83 15.52
N ASP A 116 25.87 18.09 16.63
CA ASP A 116 26.78 18.51 17.72
C ASP A 116 26.86 17.45 18.84
N ARG A 117 27.99 16.73 18.92
CA ARG A 117 28.57 16.00 20.08
C ARG A 117 29.74 15.18 19.53
N ARG A 118 30.89 15.84 19.34
CA ARG A 118 31.95 16.01 20.35
C ARG A 118 32.56 14.65 20.70
N THR A 119 33.54 14.30 19.89
CA THR A 119 34.66 13.44 20.26
C THR A 119 35.30 13.97 21.55
N ASP A 120 35.23 13.17 22.59
CA ASP A 120 36.21 13.12 23.67
C ASP A 120 36.56 11.63 23.86
#